data_AF-A0A9X0R661-F1
#
_entry.id   AF-A0A9X0R661-F1
#
_cell.length_a   1.000
_cell.length_b   1.000
_cell.length_c   1.000
_cell.angle_alpha   90.00
_cell.angle_beta   90.00
_cell.angle_gamma   90.00
#
_symmetry.space_group_name_H-M   'P 1'
#
loop_
_entity.id
_entity.type
_entity.pdbx_description
1 polymer ?
#
loop_
_entity_poly.entity_id
_entity_poly.type
_entity_poly.pdbx_seq_one_letter_code
_entity_poly.pdbx_strand_id
1 'polypeptide(L)'
;MASRGQDAETVHGTQKPVECIRRPVVNNSSPGQAVYEPFSGSGTTLIAAEMEGRACHALELSPAYVDVALTRWQAFTGQQAMLDGAGRSFDEIAAQRAEKASHASAG
;
A
#
# COMPACT_ATOMS: atom_id res chain seq x y z
N MET A 1 24.23 8.39 -13.90
CA MET A 1 22.99 7.59 -13.94
C MET A 1 23.33 6.15 -13.55
N ALA A 2 22.97 5.74 -12.34
CA ALA A 2 23.01 4.35 -11.93
C ALA A 2 21.77 4.11 -11.06
N SER A 3 20.67 3.68 -11.68
CA SER A 3 19.51 3.16 -10.96
C SER A 3 19.87 1.77 -10.47
N ARG A 4 20.21 1.66 -9.19
CA ARG A 4 20.38 0.37 -8.51
C ARG A 4 18.97 -0.14 -8.24
N GLY A 5 18.52 -1.10 -9.04
CA GLY A 5 17.30 -1.86 -8.77
C GLY A 5 17.41 -2.50 -7.40
N GLN A 6 16.63 -1.99 -6.44
CA GLN A 6 16.37 -2.66 -5.19
C GLN A 6 15.12 -3.50 -5.38
N ASP A 7 15.32 -4.66 -6.00
CA ASP A 7 14.36 -5.76 -5.93
C ASP A 7 14.45 -6.32 -4.51
N ALA A 8 13.65 -5.77 -3.61
CA ALA A 8 13.36 -6.43 -2.35
C ALA A 8 12.64 -7.73 -2.68
N GLU A 9 13.25 -8.86 -2.31
CA GLU A 9 12.76 -10.22 -2.47
C GLU A 9 11.24 -10.27 -2.29
N THR A 10 10.55 -10.57 -3.40
CA THR A 10 9.10 -10.72 -3.43
C THR A 10 8.70 -11.93 -2.60
N VAL A 11 8.23 -11.68 -1.38
CA VAL A 11 7.60 -12.67 -0.49
C VAL A 11 6.32 -13.28 -1.10
N HIS A 12 5.81 -12.75 -2.21
CA HIS A 12 4.70 -13.35 -2.98
C HIS A 12 4.96 -13.37 -4.49
N GLY A 13 4.87 -14.55 -5.10
CA GLY A 13 5.19 -14.82 -6.51
C GLY A 13 4.28 -14.19 -7.58
N THR A 14 3.45 -13.20 -7.25
CA THR A 14 2.48 -12.56 -8.18
C THR A 14 2.53 -11.03 -8.19
N GLN A 15 3.59 -10.42 -7.65
CA GLN A 15 3.73 -8.96 -7.68
C GLN A 15 4.24 -8.52 -9.06
N LYS A 16 3.46 -7.69 -9.77
CA LYS A 16 3.93 -7.05 -11.01
C LYS A 16 5.11 -6.12 -10.67
N PRO A 17 6.17 -6.08 -11.51
CA PRO A 17 7.22 -5.08 -11.35
C PRO A 17 6.61 -3.68 -11.32
N VAL A 18 7.01 -2.86 -10.34
CA VAL A 18 6.47 -1.50 -10.14
C VAL A 18 6.64 -0.66 -11.41
N GLU A 19 7.74 -0.83 -12.11
CA GLU A 19 8.05 -0.15 -13.37
C GLU A 19 6.98 -0.37 -14.47
N CYS A 20 6.34 -1.54 -14.51
CA CYS A 20 5.29 -1.81 -15.49
C CYS A 20 4.06 -0.92 -15.27
N ILE A 21 3.74 -0.57 -14.02
CA ILE A 21 2.57 0.26 -13.67
C ILE A 21 2.92 1.75 -13.62
N ARG A 22 4.17 2.07 -13.31
CA ARG A 22 4.67 3.45 -13.30
C ARG A 22 4.51 4.14 -14.65
N ARG A 23 4.78 3.45 -15.76
CA ARG A 23 4.68 4.03 -17.12
C ARG A 23 3.26 4.56 -17.43
N PRO A 24 2.17 3.79 -17.23
CA PRO A 24 0.81 4.31 -17.32
C PRO A 24 0.51 5.50 -16.40
N VAL A 25 0.98 5.48 -15.15
CA VAL A 25 0.77 6.59 -14.19
C VAL A 25 1.39 7.88 -14.74
N VAL A 26 2.63 7.82 -15.22
CA VAL A 26 3.34 8.99 -15.75
C VAL A 26 2.73 9.51 -17.05
N ASN A 27 2.28 8.62 -17.93
CA ASN A 27 1.75 9.01 -19.24
C ASN A 27 0.37 9.67 -19.16
N ASN A 28 -0.40 9.41 -18.10
CA ASN A 28 -1.81 9.83 -18.02
C ASN A 28 -2.10 10.76 -16.84
N SER A 29 -1.09 11.16 -16.07
CA SER A 29 -1.24 12.08 -14.94
C SER A 29 0.01 12.92 -14.71
N SER A 30 -0.17 14.11 -14.13
CA SER A 30 0.94 14.95 -13.66
C SER A 30 1.13 14.80 -12.14
N PRO A 31 2.33 15.09 -11.60
CA PRO A 31 2.51 15.23 -10.14
C PRO A 31 1.45 16.13 -9.52
N GLY A 32 0.95 15.76 -8.34
CA GLY A 32 -0.15 16.42 -7.65
C GLY A 32 -1.56 16.00 -8.12
N GLN A 33 -1.68 15.26 -9.24
CA GLN A 33 -2.98 14.70 -9.65
C GLN A 33 -3.28 13.36 -8.97
N ALA A 34 -4.57 13.02 -8.98
CA ALA A 34 -5.07 11.77 -8.43
C ALA A 34 -5.00 10.62 -9.45
N VAL A 35 -4.70 9.42 -8.95
CA VAL A 35 -4.78 8.13 -9.65
C VAL A 35 -5.84 7.29 -8.94
N TYR A 36 -6.80 6.76 -9.67
CA TYR A 36 -7.82 5.87 -9.12
C TYR A 36 -7.48 4.41 -9.39
N GLU A 37 -7.54 3.57 -8.37
CA GLU A 37 -7.21 2.14 -8.43
C GLU A 37 -8.32 1.31 -7.76
N PRO A 38 -9.30 0.78 -8.50
CA PRO A 38 -10.41 0.03 -7.90
C PRO A 38 -10.05 -1.38 -7.43
N PHE A 39 -8.87 -1.92 -7.80
CA PHE A 39 -8.45 -3.29 -7.46
C PHE A 39 -6.99 -3.31 -7.00
N SER A 40 -6.73 -2.75 -5.82
CA SER A 40 -5.37 -2.48 -5.34
C SER A 40 -4.49 -3.73 -5.19
N GLY A 41 -5.08 -4.85 -4.74
CA GLY A 41 -4.33 -6.05 -4.39
C GLY A 41 -3.18 -5.71 -3.44
N SER A 42 -1.95 -6.03 -3.85
CA SER A 42 -0.73 -5.74 -3.08
C SER A 42 -0.22 -4.30 -3.17
N GLY A 43 -1.02 -3.36 -3.68
CA GLY A 43 -0.69 -1.93 -3.66
C GLY A 43 0.35 -1.48 -4.69
N THR A 44 0.48 -2.16 -5.83
CA THR A 44 1.51 -1.79 -6.83
C THR A 44 1.30 -0.39 -7.42
N THR A 45 0.05 -0.03 -7.73
CA THR A 45 -0.31 1.31 -8.22
C THR A 45 -0.09 2.38 -7.14
N LEU A 46 -0.35 2.06 -5.87
CA LEU A 46 -0.10 2.94 -4.73
C LEU A 46 1.38 3.33 -4.64
N ILE A 47 2.29 2.35 -4.71
CA ILE A 47 3.74 2.62 -4.71
C ILE A 47 4.17 3.42 -5.95
N ALA A 48 3.67 3.05 -7.13
CA ALA A 48 4.01 3.74 -8.37
C ALA A 48 3.56 5.21 -8.34
N ALA A 49 2.37 5.50 -7.79
CA ALA A 49 1.87 6.86 -7.62
C ALA A 49 2.69 7.65 -6.60
N GLU A 50 3.06 7.04 -5.46
CA GLU A 50 3.90 7.64 -4.43
C GLU A 50 5.28 8.05 -4.97
N MET A 51 5.98 7.14 -5.67
CA MET A 51 7.27 7.41 -6.32
C MET A 51 7.25 8.63 -7.24
N GLU A 52 6.08 8.87 -7.82
CA GLU A 52 5.84 9.82 -8.88
C GLU A 52 5.14 11.09 -8.35
N GLY A 53 4.87 11.19 -7.06
CA GLY A 53 4.25 12.37 -6.44
C GLY A 53 2.78 12.56 -6.85
N ARG A 54 2.04 11.47 -7.04
CA ARG A 54 0.59 11.46 -7.30
C ARG A 54 -0.16 10.95 -6.06
N ALA A 55 -1.37 11.46 -5.82
CA ALA A 55 -2.26 10.88 -4.83
C ALA A 55 -2.93 9.63 -5.40
N CYS A 56 -2.92 8.50 -4.69
CA CYS A 56 -3.61 7.28 -5.13
C CYS A 56 -4.87 7.06 -4.29
N HIS A 57 -6.03 6.98 -4.93
CA HIS A 57 -7.29 6.56 -4.31
C HIS A 57 -7.53 5.10 -4.68
N ALA A 58 -7.20 4.20 -3.76
CA ALA A 58 -7.26 2.77 -3.99
C ALA A 58 -8.40 2.10 -3.20
N LEU A 59 -9.01 1.08 -3.80
CA LEU A 59 -9.98 0.20 -3.16
C LEU A 59 -9.46 -1.24 -3.19
N GLU A 60 -9.71 -1.96 -2.10
CA GLU A 60 -9.42 -3.39 -1.99
C GLU A 60 -10.48 -4.03 -1.07
N LEU A 61 -11.02 -5.16 -1.52
CA LEU A 61 -12.11 -5.84 -0.82
C LEU A 61 -11.57 -6.78 0.26
N SER A 62 -10.45 -7.43 0.00
CA SER A 62 -9.85 -8.39 0.92
C SER A 62 -9.08 -7.67 2.02
N PRO A 63 -9.49 -7.80 3.30
CA PRO A 63 -8.76 -7.18 4.41
C PRO A 63 -7.28 -7.60 4.45
N ALA A 64 -6.98 -8.85 4.10
CA ALA A 64 -5.60 -9.34 4.07
C ALA A 64 -4.76 -8.63 3.00
N TYR A 65 -5.33 -8.28 1.84
CA TYR A 65 -4.61 -7.52 0.82
C TYR A 65 -4.49 -6.04 1.18
N VAL A 66 -5.46 -5.47 1.90
CA VAL A 66 -5.32 -4.14 2.52
C VAL A 66 -4.10 -4.11 3.43
N ASP A 67 -3.96 -5.07 4.34
CA ASP A 67 -2.82 -5.16 5.26
C ASP A 67 -1.49 -5.27 4.51
N VAL A 68 -1.43 -6.08 3.45
CA VAL A 68 -0.24 -6.21 2.58
C VAL A 68 0.10 -4.88 1.91
N ALA A 69 -0.88 -4.19 1.32
CA ALA A 69 -0.66 -2.92 0.63
C ALA A 69 -0.18 -1.82 1.59
N LEU A 70 -0.78 -1.72 2.77
CA LEU A 70 -0.41 -0.75 3.80
C LEU A 70 1.00 -1.01 4.36
N THR A 71 1.29 -2.26 4.72
CA THR A 71 2.62 -2.66 5.22
C THR A 71 3.70 -2.33 4.19
N ARG A 72 3.45 -2.66 2.93
CA ARG A 72 4.37 -2.38 1.82
C ARG A 72 4.58 -0.88 1.61
N TRP A 73 3.51 -0.08 1.66
CA TRP A 73 3.62 1.38 1.54
C TRP A 73 4.37 2.00 2.72
N GLN A 74 4.08 1.61 3.96
CA GLN A 74 4.81 2.09 5.14
C GLN A 74 6.30 1.74 5.07
N ALA A 75 6.65 0.51 4.64
CA ALA A 75 8.04 0.12 4.46
C ALA A 75 8.75 0.92 3.35
N PHE A 76 8.02 1.27 2.28
CA PHE A 76 8.56 2.06 1.17
C PHE A 76 8.76 3.54 1.53
N THR A 77 7.81 4.16 2.24
CA THR A 77 7.83 5.61 2.53
C THR A 77 8.45 5.95 3.88
N GLY A 78 8.51 5.00 4.82
CA GLY A 78 8.83 5.24 6.22
C GLY A 78 7.72 5.97 6.99
N GLN A 79 6.56 6.20 6.38
CA GLN A 79 5.42 6.87 7.03
C GLN A 79 4.50 5.85 7.71
N GLN A 80 3.55 6.34 8.51
CA GLN A 80 2.51 5.52 9.12
C GLN A 80 1.20 5.70 8.35
N ALA A 81 0.55 4.60 7.97
CA ALA A 81 -0.77 4.67 7.37
C ALA A 81 -1.79 5.06 8.44
N MET A 82 -2.65 6.02 8.15
CA MET A 82 -3.61 6.57 9.11
C MET A 82 -5.04 6.26 8.69
N LEU A 83 -5.88 5.89 9.67
CA LEU A 83 -7.32 5.80 9.47
C LEU A 83 -7.93 7.20 9.52
N ASP A 84 -8.50 7.62 8.38
CA ASP A 84 -9.16 8.92 8.23
C ASP A 84 -10.27 9.12 9.28
N GLY A 85 -10.37 10.35 9.79
CA GLY A 85 -11.33 10.77 10.82
C GLY A 85 -11.10 10.19 12.22
N ALA A 86 -10.25 9.17 12.39
CA ALA A 86 -10.03 8.51 13.68
C ALA A 86 -8.67 8.82 14.33
N GLY A 87 -7.72 9.38 13.58
CA GLY A 87 -6.38 9.75 14.08
C GLY A 87 -5.55 8.57 14.58
N ARG A 88 -5.92 7.34 14.22
CA ARG A 88 -5.22 6.10 14.61
C ARG A 88 -4.43 5.56 13.43
N SER A 89 -3.23 5.09 13.71
CA SER A 89 -2.37 4.41 12.76
C SER A 89 -2.87 2.98 12.46
N PHE A 90 -2.44 2.44 11.32
CA PHE A 90 -2.64 1.05 10.96
C PHE A 90 -2.09 0.10 12.04
N ASP A 91 -0.91 0.39 12.59
CA ASP A 91 -0.26 -0.44 13.61
C ASP A 91 -1.08 -0.50 14.91
N GLU A 92 -1.64 0.63 15.37
CA GLU A 92 -2.54 0.67 16.53
C GLU A 92 -3.81 -0.14 16.30
N ILE A 93 -4.40 -0.04 15.11
CA ILE A 93 -5.62 -0.79 14.74
C ILE A 93 -5.32 -2.28 14.66
N ALA A 94 -4.18 -2.67 14.08
CA ALA A 94 -3.75 -4.06 13.99
C ALA A 94 -3.57 -4.68 15.39
N ALA A 95 -2.90 -3.97 16.31
CA ALA A 95 -2.72 -4.39 17.69
C ALA A 95 -4.07 -4.59 18.41
N GLN A 96 -4.99 -3.61 18.32
CA GLN A 96 -6.32 -3.71 18.92
C GLN A 96 -7.12 -4.90 18.39
N ARG A 97 -7.03 -5.21 17.09
CA ARG A 97 -7.72 -6.35 16.48
C ARG A 97 -7.13 -7.68 16.94
N ALA A 98 -5.81 -7.76 17.07
CA ALA A 98 -5.12 -8.95 17.57
C ALA A 98 -5.53 -9.26 19.02
N GLU A 99 -5.55 -8.24 19.90
CA GLU A 99 -6.02 -8.36 21.29
C GLU A 99 -7.48 -8.81 21.35
N LYS A 100 -8.36 -8.24 20.51
CA LYS A 100 -9.78 -8.63 20.50
C LYS A 100 -9.96 -10.08 20.05
N ALA A 101 -9.18 -10.55 19.08
CA ALA A 101 -9.21 -11.93 18.63
C ALA A 101 -8.71 -12.93 19.69
N SER A 102 -7.69 -12.56 20.47
CA SER A 102 -7.20 -13.40 21.58
C SER A 102 -8.22 -13.51 22.72
N HIS A 103 -8.96 -12.45 23.02
CA HIS A 103 -10.03 -12.50 24.02
C HIS A 103 -11.26 -13.27 23.55
N ALA A 104 -11.61 -13.20 22.27
CA ALA A 104 -12.74 -13.92 21.70
C ALA A 104 -12.52 -15.45 21.60
N SER A 105 -11.28 -15.92 21.67
CA SER A 105 -10.92 -17.35 21.61
C SER A 105 -10.73 -17.99 22.98
N ALA A 106 -10.80 -17.21 24.07
CA ALA A 106 -10.58 -17.66 25.44
C ALA A 106 -11.89 -17.89 26.24
N GLY A 107 -13.06 -17.74 25.62
CA GLY A 107 -14.38 -17.99 26.21
C GLY A 107 -15.22 -18.94 25.37
#